data_AF-A0A968ZWJ3-F1
#
_entry.id   AF-A0A968ZWJ3-F1
#
_cell.length_a   1.000
_cell.length_b   1.000
_cell.length_c   1.000
_cell.angle_alpha   90.00
_cell.angle_beta   90.00
_cell.angle_gamma   90.00
#
_symmetry.space_group_name_H-M   'P 1'
#
loop_
_entity.id
_entity.type
_entity.pdbx_description
1 polymer ?
#
loop_
_entity_poly.entity_id
_entity_poly.type
_entity_poly.pdbx_seq_one_letter_code
_entity_poly.pdbx_strand_id
1 'polypeptide(L)'
;MTSKTLLAAYAAIAVPELWVYNSGELKIYLFNSGHYTQSESSPNFPEIPVKELIPRAIALIYQVGSYQALEKFEQQINQSS
;
A
#
# COMPACT_ATOMS: atom_id res chain seq x y z
N MET A 1 -11.38 5.01 -15.85
CA MET A 1 -10.84 3.84 -16.59
C MET A 1 -9.32 3.64 -16.43
N THR A 2 -8.67 4.24 -15.41
CA THR A 2 -7.19 4.22 -15.25
C THR A 2 -6.63 2.93 -14.65
N SER A 3 -7.44 2.13 -13.95
CA SER A 3 -6.92 0.98 -13.19
C SER A 3 -6.58 -0.26 -14.03
N LYS A 4 -7.30 -0.53 -15.13
CA LYS A 4 -7.10 -1.76 -15.92
C LYS A 4 -5.85 -1.70 -16.80
N THR A 5 -5.60 -0.55 -17.45
CA THR A 5 -4.41 -0.35 -18.28
C THR A 5 -3.12 -0.39 -17.47
N LEU A 6 -3.16 0.16 -16.25
CA LEU A 6 -2.02 0.13 -15.32
C LEU A 6 -1.67 -1.31 -14.90
N LEU A 7 -2.67 -2.07 -14.45
CA LEU A 7 -2.46 -3.46 -14.02
C LEU A 7 -1.92 -4.35 -15.16
N ALA A 8 -2.43 -4.16 -16.39
CA ALA A 8 -1.94 -4.90 -17.55
C ALA A 8 -0.46 -4.61 -17.87
N ALA A 9 -0.01 -3.35 -17.73
CA ALA A 9 1.39 -2.99 -17.94
C ALA A 9 2.32 -3.65 -16.91
N TYR A 10 1.93 -3.66 -15.63
CA TYR A 10 2.72 -4.32 -14.59
C TYR A 10 2.66 -5.86 -14.68
N ALA A 11 1.56 -6.42 -15.17
CA ALA A 11 1.43 -7.86 -15.37
C ALA A 11 2.35 -8.37 -16.48
N ALA A 12 2.59 -7.55 -17.52
CA ALA A 12 3.50 -7.88 -18.61
C ALA A 12 4.95 -8.09 -18.14
N ILE A 13 5.35 -7.45 -17.04
CA ILE A 13 6.67 -7.62 -16.40
C ILE A 13 6.60 -8.43 -15.10
N ALA A 14 5.45 -9.05 -14.82
CA ALA A 14 5.23 -9.95 -13.68
C ALA A 14 5.67 -9.39 -12.31
N VAL A 15 5.37 -8.12 -12.02
CA VAL A 15 5.70 -7.56 -10.69
C VAL A 15 4.93 -8.33 -9.61
N PRO A 16 5.60 -8.94 -8.62
CA PRO A 16 4.97 -9.87 -7.67
C PRO A 16 3.90 -9.20 -6.79
N GLU A 17 4.08 -7.92 -6.46
CA GLU A 17 3.19 -7.17 -5.59
C GLU A 17 3.07 -5.72 -6.09
N LEU A 18 1.83 -5.22 -6.20
CA LEU A 18 1.53 -3.86 -6.61
C LEU A 18 0.62 -3.17 -5.60
N TRP A 19 1.05 -2.00 -5.15
CA TRP A 19 0.27 -1.14 -4.25
C TRP A 19 -0.30 0.04 -5.02
N VAL A 20 -1.62 0.15 -5.05
CA VAL A 20 -2.34 1.22 -5.74
C VAL A 20 -3.11 2.02 -4.71
N TYR A 21 -2.62 3.21 -4.39
CA TYR A 21 -3.33 4.16 -3.55
C TYR A 21 -4.21 5.06 -4.42
N ASN A 22 -5.52 5.06 -4.19
CA ASN A 22 -6.45 5.91 -4.92
C ASN A 22 -7.60 6.36 -4.01
N SER A 23 -7.96 7.65 -4.07
CA SER A 23 -9.12 8.21 -3.37
C SER A 23 -9.19 7.90 -1.86
N GLY A 24 -8.03 7.81 -1.17
CA GLY A 24 -7.99 7.52 0.27
C GLY A 24 -7.91 6.04 0.63
N GLU A 25 -7.95 5.13 -0.35
CA GLU A 25 -7.87 3.69 -0.13
C GLU A 25 -6.60 3.11 -0.76
N LEU A 26 -5.91 2.25 0.00
CA LEU A 26 -4.83 1.43 -0.54
C LEU A 26 -5.38 0.08 -1.00
N LYS A 27 -5.15 -0.25 -2.28
CA LYS A 27 -5.40 -1.59 -2.82
C LYS A 27 -4.08 -2.30 -3.04
N ILE A 28 -4.00 -3.53 -2.56
CA ILE A 28 -2.84 -4.40 -2.73
C ILE A 28 -3.24 -5.46 -3.75
N TYR A 29 -2.41 -5.63 -4.77
CA TYR A 29 -2.59 -6.65 -5.79
C TYR A 29 -1.38 -7.59 -5.78
N LEU A 30 -1.64 -8.88 -5.72
CA LEU A 30 -0.62 -9.92 -5.81
C LEU A 30 -0.67 -10.56 -7.18
N PHE A 31 0.49 -10.70 -7.81
CA PHE A 31 0.59 -11.39 -9.09
C PHE A 31 0.60 -12.89 -8.85
N ASN A 32 -0.44 -13.56 -9.31
CA ASN A 32 -0.53 -15.01 -9.27
C ASN A 32 -1.01 -15.53 -10.63
N SER A 33 -0.33 -16.56 -11.16
CA SER A 33 -0.78 -17.29 -12.35
C SER A 33 -1.14 -16.38 -13.55
N GLY A 34 -0.32 -15.35 -13.79
CA GLY A 34 -0.48 -14.45 -14.94
C GLY A 34 -1.47 -13.30 -14.75
N HIS A 35 -2.05 -13.14 -13.56
CA HIS A 35 -3.00 -12.06 -13.27
C HIS A 35 -2.85 -11.49 -11.87
N TYR A 36 -3.39 -10.29 -11.67
CA TYR A 36 -3.42 -9.64 -10.37
C TYR A 36 -4.71 -9.96 -9.62
N THR A 37 -4.56 -10.40 -8.37
CA THR A 37 -5.67 -10.63 -7.44
C THR A 37 -5.53 -9.66 -6.27
N GLN A 38 -6.64 -9.06 -5.84
CA GLN A 38 -6.62 -8.15 -4.70
C GLN A 38 -6.37 -8.94 -3.42
N SER A 39 -5.47 -8.45 -2.58
CA SER A 39 -5.15 -9.00 -1.26
C SER A 39 -5.53 -8.01 -0.17
N GLU A 40 -5.84 -8.51 1.02
CA GLU A 40 -6.10 -7.69 2.21
C GLU A 40 -4.83 -7.34 2.98
N SER A 41 -3.82 -8.20 2.89
CA SER A 41 -2.51 -8.04 3.52
C SER A 41 -1.39 -8.15 2.50
N SER A 42 -0.24 -7.56 2.81
CA SER A 42 0.99 -7.73 2.03
C SER A 42 1.75 -8.95 2.55
N PRO A 43 2.03 -9.97 1.72
CA PRO A 43 2.92 -11.07 2.09
C PRO A 43 4.36 -10.61 2.35
N ASN A 44 4.80 -9.47 1.80
CA ASN A 44 6.11 -8.90 2.10
C ASN A 44 6.16 -8.24 3.50
N PHE A 45 5.01 -7.86 4.05
CA PHE A 45 4.88 -7.26 5.38
C PHE A 45 3.74 -7.93 6.17
N PRO A 46 3.89 -9.20 6.56
CA PRO A 46 2.81 -9.97 7.19
C PRO A 46 2.38 -9.41 8.56
N GLU A 47 3.31 -8.76 9.27
CA GLU A 47 3.09 -8.20 10.60
C GLU A 47 2.61 -6.74 10.56
N ILE A 48 2.59 -6.11 9.39
CA ILE A 48 2.25 -4.69 9.24
C ILE A 48 0.92 -4.57 8.51
N PRO A 49 -0.10 -3.91 9.10
CA PRO A 49 -1.38 -3.66 8.44
C PRO A 49 -1.25 -2.50 7.43
N VAL A 50 -0.46 -2.72 6.37
CA VAL A 50 -0.12 -1.71 5.34
C VAL A 50 -1.35 -1.05 4.71
N LYS A 51 -2.46 -1.80 4.57
CA LYS A 51 -3.73 -1.33 3.99
C LYS A 51 -4.39 -0.22 4.82
N GLU A 52 -4.18 -0.22 6.13
CA GLU A 52 -4.70 0.81 7.04
C GLU A 52 -3.64 1.87 7.36
N LEU A 53 -2.40 1.42 7.54
CA LEU A 53 -1.28 2.22 8.01
C LEU A 53 -0.85 3.27 6.98
N ILE A 54 -0.83 2.93 5.69
CA ILE A 54 -0.45 3.87 4.62
C ILE A 54 -1.50 4.99 4.42
N PRO A 55 -2.80 4.73 4.26
CA PRO A 55 -3.80 5.80 4.21
C PRO A 55 -3.78 6.71 5.43
N ARG A 56 -3.58 6.13 6.63
CA ARG A 56 -3.47 6.92 7.88
C ARG A 56 -2.26 7.85 7.86
N ALA A 57 -1.10 7.34 7.40
CA ALA A 57 0.11 8.14 7.28
C ALA A 57 -0.08 9.32 6.31
N ILE A 58 -0.69 9.06 5.16
CA ILE A 58 -1.00 10.09 4.17
C ILE A 58 -1.95 11.14 4.75
N ALA A 59 -3.01 10.73 5.45
CA ALA A 59 -3.92 11.65 6.12
C ALA A 59 -3.21 12.50 7.18
N LEU A 60 -2.28 11.93 7.95
CA LEU A 60 -1.48 12.65 8.93
C LEU A 60 -0.57 13.70 8.28
N ILE A 61 0.05 13.40 7.13
CA ILE A 61 0.87 14.36 6.39
C ILE A 61 0.04 15.61 6.05
N TYR A 62 -1.20 15.43 5.61
CA TYR A 62 -2.10 16.56 5.32
C TYR A 62 -2.52 17.36 6.55
N GLN A 63 -2.46 16.79 7.76
CA GLN A 63 -2.86 17.47 8.99
C GLN A 63 -1.69 18.16 9.72
N VAL A 64 -0.56 17.48 9.87
CA VAL A 64 0.56 17.92 10.73
C VAL A 64 1.84 18.23 9.94
N GLY A 65 1.83 18.01 8.62
CA GLY A 65 3.00 18.13 7.76
C GLY A 65 3.90 16.90 7.77
N SER A 66 4.75 16.78 6.76
CA SER A 66 5.50 15.55 6.47
C SER A 66 6.45 15.11 7.59
N TYR A 67 7.11 16.05 8.27
CA TYR A 67 8.08 15.73 9.33
C TYR A 67 7.40 15.09 10.54
N GLN A 68 6.38 15.76 11.09
CA GLN A 68 5.66 15.26 12.26
C GLN A 68 4.85 13.99 11.96
N ALA A 69 4.36 13.85 10.73
CA ALA A 69 3.67 12.64 10.30
C ALA A 69 4.62 11.44 10.22
N LEU A 70 5.86 11.64 9.74
CA LEU A 70 6.87 10.59 9.67
C LEU A 70 7.30 10.11 11.06
N GLU A 71 7.55 11.02 12.00
CA GLU A 71 7.93 10.66 13.38
C GLU A 71 6.83 9.79 14.05
N LYS A 72 5.57 10.19 13.91
CA LYS A 72 4.42 9.41 14.43
C LYS A 72 4.29 8.04 13.76
N PHE A 73 4.57 7.98 12.46
CA PHE A 73 4.54 6.75 11.69
C PHE A 73 5.62 5.76 12.16
N GLU A 74 6.86 6.24 12.35
CA GLU A 74 7.96 5.44 12.85
C GLU A 74 7.68 4.90 14.26
N GLN A 75 7.15 5.74 15.15
CA GLN A 75 6.73 5.31 16.49
C GLN A 75 5.68 4.19 16.43
N GLN A 76 4.72 4.31 15.51
CA GLN A 76 3.64 3.33 15.37
C GLN A 76 4.14 1.97 14.88
N ILE A 77 5.13 1.96 13.98
CA ILE A 77 5.79 0.73 13.52
C ILE A 77 6.60 0.10 14.64
N ASN A 78 7.41 0.90 15.35
CA ASN A 78 8.29 0.41 16.42
C ASN A 78 7.54 -0.08 17.66
N GLN A 79 6.31 0.36 17.90
CA GLN A 79 5.46 -0.14 19.00
C GLN A 79 4.77 -1.47 18.69
N SER A 80 4.80 -1.93 17.44
CA SER A 80 4.13 -3.17 17.02
C SER A 80 5.08 -4.38 16.98
N SER A 81 6.30 -4.24 17.52
CA SER A 81 7.36 -5.29 17.61
C SER A 81 7.65 -5.70 19.05
#